data_AF-A0A522VMS6-F1
#
_entry.id   AF-A0A522VMS6-F1
#
_cell.length_a   1.000
_cell.length_b   1.000
_cell.length_c   1.000
_cell.angle_alpha   90.00
_cell.angle_beta   90.00
_cell.angle_gamma   90.00
#
_symmetry.space_group_name_H-M   'P 1'
#
loop_
_entity.id
_entity.type
_entity.pdbx_description
1 polymer ?
#
loop_
_entity_poly.entity_id
_entity_poly.type
_entity_poly.pdbx_seq_one_letter_code
_entity_poly.pdbx_strand_id
1 'polypeptide(L)'
;MLWAAYRHQFGHLLQQKASSGVDKFVRPLIEGLGFRVISTVPTLAKIDTDILLRVSESAKLTQEERLKRLATAPRKPESIPESIPESIEVTTTAFLRNADVIAEALFRANGVCELCSKPAPFARAKDGTPYLEVHHIKPLADGGEDTTDNAIALCPNCHRKRHFGIMGAE
;
A
#
# COMPACT_ATOMS: atom_id res chain seq x y z
N MET A 1 -10.14 -14.80 26.81
CA MET A 1 -11.61 -14.65 26.68
C MET A 1 -12.09 -13.22 26.96
N LEU A 2 -11.73 -12.60 28.09
CA LEU A 2 -12.06 -11.19 28.40
C LEU A 2 -11.62 -10.17 27.33
N TRP A 3 -10.41 -10.32 26.77
CA TRP A 3 -9.88 -9.43 25.72
C TRP A 3 -10.64 -9.54 24.39
N ALA A 4 -11.15 -10.73 24.07
CA ALA A 4 -11.94 -10.96 22.85
C ALA A 4 -13.35 -10.40 23.00
N ALA A 5 -13.99 -10.59 24.17
CA ALA A 5 -15.29 -10.02 24.49
C ALA A 5 -15.26 -8.49 24.51
N TYR A 6 -14.19 -7.89 25.08
CA TYR A 6 -14.00 -6.44 25.10
C TYR A 6 -13.83 -5.85 23.70
N ARG A 7 -13.06 -6.51 22.82
CA ARG A 7 -12.87 -6.09 21.42
C ARG A 7 -14.17 -6.19 20.61
N HIS A 8 -15.01 -7.19 20.88
CA HIS A 8 -16.29 -7.37 20.21
C HIS A 8 -17.33 -6.32 20.65
N GLN A 9 -17.32 -5.94 21.94
CA GLN A 9 -18.32 -5.03 22.51
C GLN A 9 -17.95 -3.55 22.35
N PHE A 10 -16.65 -3.21 22.35
CA PHE A 10 -16.18 -1.81 22.32
C PHE A 10 -15.17 -1.50 21.20
N GLY A 11 -14.79 -2.48 20.38
CA GLY A 11 -13.74 -2.31 19.35
C GLY A 11 -14.06 -1.22 18.32
N HIS A 12 -15.32 -1.09 17.92
CA HIS A 12 -15.78 -0.03 17.01
C HIS A 12 -15.67 1.38 17.63
N LEU A 13 -15.94 1.51 18.94
CA LEU A 13 -15.86 2.81 19.65
C LEU A 13 -14.41 3.25 19.86
N LEU A 14 -13.47 2.30 19.94
CA LEU A 14 -12.04 2.56 20.04
C LEU A 14 -11.41 2.92 18.68
N GLN A 15 -11.96 2.41 17.57
CA GLN A 15 -11.55 2.81 16.22
C GLN A 15 -11.94 4.25 15.87
N GLN A 16 -12.98 4.80 16.52
CA GLN A 16 -13.47 6.15 16.25
C GLN A 16 -12.83 7.26 17.09
N LYS A 17 -11.97 6.93 18.07
CA LYS A 17 -11.27 7.93 18.88
C LYS A 17 -9.77 7.88 18.62
N ALA A 18 -9.34 8.52 17.53
CA ALA A 18 -8.09 9.29 17.59
C ALA A 18 -8.34 10.49 18.52
N SER A 19 -8.46 10.23 19.83
CA SER A 19 -8.60 11.33 20.76
C SER A 19 -7.23 11.97 20.92
N SER A 20 -7.16 13.26 20.64
CA SER A 20 -5.99 14.11 20.90
C SER A 20 -5.37 13.89 22.29
N GLY A 21 -6.15 13.40 23.26
CA GLY A 21 -5.67 13.01 24.59
C GLY A 21 -4.74 11.79 24.61
N VAL A 22 -4.91 10.79 23.75
CA VAL A 22 -4.02 9.61 23.70
C VAL A 22 -2.65 10.01 23.15
N ASP A 23 -2.62 10.75 22.04
CA ASP A 23 -1.35 11.24 21.48
C ASP A 23 -0.66 12.28 22.36
N LYS A 24 -1.42 13.12 23.07
CA LYS A 24 -0.85 14.18 23.92
C LYS A 24 -0.36 13.68 25.27
N PHE A 25 -1.05 12.71 25.89
CA PHE A 25 -0.77 12.32 27.28
C PHE A 25 -0.26 10.89 27.43
N VAL A 26 -0.67 9.96 26.57
CA VAL A 26 -0.36 8.53 26.74
C VAL A 26 0.88 8.13 25.93
N ARG A 27 1.00 8.63 24.69
CA ARG A 27 2.14 8.34 23.81
C ARG A 27 3.51 8.70 24.41
N PRO A 28 3.72 9.90 24.99
CA PRO A 28 5.03 10.25 25.56
C PRO A 28 5.45 9.34 26.72
N LEU A 29 4.48 8.84 27.48
CA LEU A 29 4.73 7.91 28.59
C LEU A 29 5.17 6.53 28.09
N ILE A 30 4.52 6.02 27.04
CA ILE A 30 4.85 4.70 26.47
C ILE A 30 6.18 4.76 25.72
N GLU A 31 6.44 5.83 24.97
CA GLU A 31 7.72 6.06 24.29
C GLU A 31 8.86 6.26 25.30
N GLY A 32 8.61 6.94 26.42
CA GLY A 32 9.55 7.07 27.54
C GLY A 32 9.91 5.74 28.22
N LEU A 33 9.08 4.71 28.06
CA LEU A 33 9.35 3.34 28.50
C LEU A 33 10.05 2.49 27.43
N GLY A 34 10.47 3.09 26.32
CA GLY A 34 11.18 2.41 25.23
C GLY A 34 10.27 1.63 24.26
N PHE A 35 8.95 1.76 24.39
CA PHE A 35 8.00 1.12 23.48
C PHE A 35 7.67 2.03 22.30
N ARG A 36 7.60 1.46 21.10
CA ARG A 36 7.17 2.18 19.90
C ARG A 36 5.65 2.15 19.76
N VAL A 37 5.00 3.30 19.88
CA VAL A 37 3.53 3.40 19.75
C VAL A 37 3.15 3.55 18.27
N ILE A 38 2.63 2.47 17.69
CA ILE A 38 2.03 2.49 16.36
C ILE A 38 0.57 2.92 16.51
N SER A 39 0.25 4.17 16.17
CA SER A 39 -1.12 4.68 16.24
C SER A 39 -2.04 3.88 15.31
N THR A 40 -3.06 3.29 15.93
CA THR A 40 -4.39 3.00 15.36
C THR A 40 -4.39 2.34 13.97
N VAL A 41 -4.37 1.00 14.01
CA VAL A 41 -4.64 0.03 12.93
C VAL A 41 -4.10 0.49 11.57
N PRO A 42 -2.93 0.01 11.16
CA PRO A 42 -2.25 0.52 10.00
C PRO A 42 -3.00 0.03 8.76
N THR A 43 -3.69 0.91 8.05
CA THR A 43 -3.96 0.63 6.65
C THR A 43 -2.62 0.65 5.91
N LEU A 44 -2.47 -0.14 4.85
CA LEU A 44 -1.25 -0.10 4.01
C LEU A 44 -0.92 1.34 3.60
N ALA A 45 -1.93 2.13 3.25
CA ALA A 45 -1.78 3.54 2.90
C ALA A 45 -1.11 4.40 3.99
N LYS A 46 -1.42 4.17 5.27
CA LYS A 46 -0.78 4.91 6.38
C LYS A 46 0.68 4.53 6.54
N ILE A 47 1.02 3.24 6.35
CA ILE A 47 2.42 2.76 6.39
C ILE A 47 3.21 3.36 5.23
N ASP A 48 2.65 3.32 4.01
CA ASP A 48 3.29 3.88 2.83
C ASP A 48 3.55 5.39 3.02
N THR A 49 2.59 6.12 3.59
CA THR A 49 2.74 7.55 3.89
C THR A 49 3.86 7.81 4.92
N ASP A 50 3.92 7.03 6.02
CA ASP A 50 5.01 7.12 7.00
C ASP A 50 6.38 6.90 6.35
N ILE A 51 6.50 5.87 5.50
CA ILE A 51 7.73 5.58 4.78
C ILE A 51 8.11 6.74 3.86
N LEU A 52 7.17 7.27 3.07
CA LEU A 52 7.44 8.39 2.16
C LEU A 52 7.91 9.64 2.92
N LEU A 53 7.29 9.97 4.06
CA LEU A 53 7.72 11.07 4.91
C LEU A 53 9.16 10.85 5.42
N ARG A 54 9.45 9.66 5.95
CA ARG A 54 10.78 9.32 6.47
C ARG A 54 11.85 9.31 5.36
N VAL A 55 11.49 8.87 4.16
CA VAL A 55 12.36 8.93 2.98
C VAL A 55 12.64 10.39 2.60
N SER A 56 11.62 11.25 2.58
CA SER A 56 11.77 12.69 2.31
C SER A 56 12.71 13.37 3.31
N GLU A 57 12.52 13.14 4.62
CA GLU A 57 13.42 13.66 5.65
C GLU A 57 14.86 13.13 5.48
N SER A 58 15.02 11.85 5.15
CA SER A 58 16.33 11.25 4.88
C SER A 58 17.00 11.84 3.64
N ALA A 59 16.22 12.21 2.62
CA ALA A 59 16.72 12.79 1.37
C ALA A 59 17.29 14.21 1.56
N LYS A 60 16.84 14.96 2.57
CA LYS A 60 17.39 16.28 2.93
C LYS A 60 18.82 16.23 3.45
N LEU A 61 19.27 15.07 3.92
CA LEU A 61 20.64 14.87 4.40
C LEU A 61 21.63 14.67 3.25
N THR A 62 22.91 14.81 3.54
CA THR A 62 23.96 14.43 2.59
C THR A 62 24.05 12.90 2.47
N GLN A 63 24.66 12.43 1.39
CA GLN A 63 24.94 11.00 1.22
C GLN A 63 25.83 10.47 2.35
N GLU A 64 26.84 11.24 2.77
CA GLU A 64 27.77 10.87 3.83
C GLU A 64 27.05 10.65 5.17
N GLU A 65 26.18 11.58 5.58
CA GLU A 65 25.38 11.45 6.80
C GLU A 65 24.47 10.22 6.77
N ARG A 66 23.84 9.95 5.62
CA ARG A 66 23.04 8.73 5.44
C ARG A 66 23.88 7.47 5.60
N LEU A 67 25.05 7.41 4.95
CA LEU A 67 25.96 6.25 5.02
C LEU A 67 26.50 6.04 6.43
N LYS A 68 26.84 7.11 7.15
CA LYS A 68 27.27 7.05 8.55
C LYS A 68 26.21 6.45 9.46
N ARG A 69 24.94 6.88 9.33
CA ARG A 69 23.81 6.30 10.07
C ARG A 69 23.59 4.82 9.71
N LEU A 70 23.73 4.46 8.44
CA LEU A 70 23.59 3.06 7.98
C LEU A 70 24.72 2.15 8.50
N ALA A 71 25.92 2.69 8.69
CA ALA A 71 27.06 1.94 9.24
C ALA A 71 26.83 1.54 10.70
N THR A 72 26.17 2.39 11.49
CA THR A 72 25.83 2.15 12.90
C THR A 72 24.44 1.55 13.10
N ALA A 73 23.61 1.47 12.05
CA ALA A 73 22.27 0.93 12.16
C ALA A 73 22.33 -0.59 12.40
N PRO A 74 21.50 -1.12 13.32
CA PRO A 74 21.42 -2.55 13.52
C PRO A 74 20.97 -3.22 12.22
N ARG A 75 21.87 -3.98 11.58
CA ARG A 75 21.55 -4.75 10.37
C ARG A 75 20.61 -5.92 10.68
N LYS A 76 20.52 -6.29 11.96
CA LYS A 76 19.69 -7.37 12.51
C LYS A 76 19.10 -6.88 13.83
N PRO A 77 17.81 -7.13 14.12
CA PRO A 77 17.30 -7.01 15.48
C PRO A 77 18.11 -7.96 16.37
N GLU A 78 18.73 -7.47 17.43
CA GLU A 78 19.64 -8.25 18.29
C GLU A 78 18.95 -9.38 19.08
N SER A 79 17.61 -9.51 18.98
CA SER A 79 16.80 -10.40 19.81
C SER A 79 15.95 -11.45 19.07
N ILE A 80 16.12 -11.68 17.76
CA ILE A 80 15.35 -12.73 17.03
C ILE A 80 16.31 -13.64 16.23
N PRO A 81 16.35 -14.97 16.50
CA PRO A 81 17.30 -15.90 15.85
C PRO A 81 17.13 -16.09 14.34
N GLU A 82 16.05 -15.62 13.71
CA GLU A 82 15.80 -15.80 12.28
C GLU A 82 15.23 -14.52 11.65
N SER A 83 16.15 -13.72 11.10
CA SER A 83 16.06 -12.91 9.87
C SER A 83 14.70 -12.39 9.35
N ILE A 84 13.88 -11.72 10.16
CA ILE A 84 12.76 -10.94 9.63
C ILE A 84 12.81 -9.53 10.26
N PRO A 85 12.83 -8.45 9.45
CA PRO A 85 12.66 -7.11 10.00
C PRO A 85 11.33 -7.05 10.78
N GLU A 86 11.23 -6.16 11.76
CA GLU A 86 9.99 -5.95 12.51
C GLU A 86 8.79 -5.85 11.55
N SER A 87 7.91 -6.85 11.59
CA SER A 87 6.77 -6.97 10.69
C SER A 87 5.49 -6.62 11.43
N ILE A 88 4.61 -5.90 10.75
CA ILE A 88 3.28 -5.58 11.25
C ILE A 88 2.24 -6.28 10.39
N GLU A 89 1.21 -6.84 11.02
CA GLU A 89 0.05 -7.37 10.30
C GLU A 89 -0.87 -6.23 9.87
N VAL A 90 -1.36 -6.30 8.64
CA VAL A 90 -2.29 -5.33 8.06
C VAL A 90 -3.48 -6.07 7.47
N THR A 91 -4.69 -5.61 7.81
CA THR A 91 -5.92 -6.04 7.12
C THR A 91 -6.25 -5.09 5.98
N THR A 92 -6.57 -5.65 4.81
CA THR A 92 -6.95 -4.91 3.61
C THR A 92 -8.31 -5.38 3.10
N THR A 93 -9.12 -4.44 2.61
CA THR A 93 -10.38 -4.73 1.90
C THR A 93 -10.10 -4.78 0.40
N ALA A 94 -10.61 -5.80 -0.27
CA ALA A 94 -10.53 -5.94 -1.72
C ALA A 94 -11.93 -6.15 -2.32
N PHE A 95 -12.11 -5.74 -3.57
CA PHE A 95 -13.32 -5.98 -4.32
C PHE A 95 -13.23 -7.33 -5.04
N LEU A 96 -14.28 -8.15 -4.94
CA LEU A 96 -14.43 -9.33 -5.78
C LEU A 96 -14.80 -8.87 -7.19
N ARG A 97 -13.82 -8.88 -8.10
CA ARG A 97 -14.00 -8.45 -9.49
C ARG A 97 -14.54 -9.59 -10.35
N ASN A 98 -15.36 -9.25 -11.33
CA ASN A 98 -15.88 -10.15 -12.33
C ASN A 98 -14.75 -10.61 -13.27
N ALA A 99 -14.51 -11.92 -13.30
CA ALA A 99 -13.45 -12.52 -14.11
C ALA A 99 -13.67 -12.31 -15.62
N ASP A 100 -14.93 -12.28 -16.08
CA ASP A 100 -15.27 -12.11 -17.49
C ASP A 100 -14.95 -10.69 -17.96
N VAL A 101 -15.18 -9.67 -17.12
CA VAL A 101 -14.79 -8.28 -17.41
C VAL A 101 -13.28 -8.16 -17.57
N ILE A 102 -12.52 -8.83 -16.70
CA ILE A 102 -11.05 -8.86 -16.78
C ILE A 102 -10.60 -9.56 -18.06
N ALA A 103 -11.16 -10.74 -18.35
CA ALA A 103 -10.80 -11.52 -19.53
C ALA A 103 -11.11 -10.77 -20.82
N GLU A 104 -12.30 -10.16 -20.91
CA GLU A 104 -12.73 -9.39 -22.08
C GLU A 104 -11.88 -8.15 -22.30
N ALA A 105 -11.56 -7.39 -21.23
CA ALA A 105 -10.67 -6.23 -21.34
C ALA A 105 -9.27 -6.60 -21.84
N LEU A 106 -8.71 -7.72 -21.35
CA LEU A 106 -7.41 -8.22 -21.80
C LEU A 106 -7.45 -8.74 -23.24
N PHE A 107 -8.54 -9.41 -23.63
CA PHE A 107 -8.76 -9.90 -24.99
C PHE A 107 -8.86 -8.73 -25.98
N ARG A 108 -9.71 -7.73 -25.69
CA ARG A 108 -9.88 -6.50 -26.46
C ARG A 108 -8.56 -5.76 -26.67
N ALA A 109 -7.73 -5.68 -25.62
CA ALA A 109 -6.44 -5.00 -25.67
C ALA A 109 -5.39 -5.71 -26.54
N ASN A 110 -5.55 -7.02 -26.79
CA ASN A 110 -4.69 -7.83 -27.64
C ASN A 110 -3.18 -7.62 -27.37
N GLY A 111 -2.81 -7.56 -26.09
CA GLY A 111 -1.42 -7.37 -25.66
C GLY A 111 -0.85 -5.97 -25.87
N VAL A 112 -1.67 -4.97 -26.19
CA VAL A 112 -1.28 -3.56 -26.32
C VAL A 112 -1.95 -2.75 -25.22
N CYS A 113 -1.18 -1.87 -24.56
CA CYS A 113 -1.71 -0.96 -23.55
C CYS A 113 -2.72 0.02 -24.17
N GLU A 114 -3.93 0.09 -23.62
CA GLU A 114 -5.01 0.93 -24.14
C GLU A 114 -4.80 2.44 -23.85
N LEU A 115 -3.78 2.81 -23.06
CA LEU A 115 -3.43 4.21 -22.80
C LEU A 115 -2.26 4.71 -23.65
N CYS A 116 -1.12 4.00 -23.63
CA CYS A 116 0.10 4.47 -24.31
C CYS A 116 0.36 3.79 -25.65
N SER A 117 -0.52 2.86 -26.06
CA SER A 117 -0.44 2.11 -27.31
C SER A 117 0.86 1.30 -27.51
N LYS A 118 1.61 1.07 -26.44
CA LYS A 118 2.82 0.22 -26.44
C LYS A 118 2.44 -1.24 -26.15
N PRO A 119 3.16 -2.22 -26.73
CA PRO A 119 2.97 -3.62 -26.39
C PRO A 119 3.22 -3.87 -24.89
N ALA A 120 2.65 -4.94 -24.37
CA ALA A 120 2.91 -5.41 -23.02
C ALA A 120 4.43 -5.58 -22.80
N PRO A 121 4.96 -5.17 -21.63
CA PRO A 121 6.40 -5.13 -21.39
C PRO A 121 7.04 -6.52 -21.31
N PHE A 122 6.26 -7.55 -20.99
CA PHE A 122 6.72 -8.94 -20.91
C PHE A 122 5.53 -9.91 -21.02
N ALA A 123 5.84 -11.19 -21.20
CA ALA A 123 4.88 -12.29 -21.17
C ALA A 123 4.77 -12.90 -19.76
N ARG A 124 3.56 -13.31 -19.35
CA ARG A 124 3.33 -14.03 -18.08
C ARG A 124 4.13 -15.32 -18.07
N ALA A 125 4.88 -15.55 -16.99
CA ALA A 125 5.65 -16.80 -16.83
C ALA A 125 4.75 -18.06 -16.80
N LYS A 126 3.48 -17.91 -16.40
CA LYS A 126 2.53 -19.02 -16.25
C LYS A 126 2.06 -19.61 -17.59
N ASP A 127 1.81 -18.76 -18.58
CA ASP A 127 1.10 -19.15 -19.81
C ASP A 127 1.59 -18.44 -21.08
N GLY A 128 2.62 -17.58 -20.98
CA GLY A 128 3.17 -16.84 -22.11
C GLY A 128 2.30 -15.68 -22.62
N THR A 129 1.16 -15.40 -21.97
CA THR A 129 0.26 -14.32 -22.43
C THR A 129 0.83 -12.92 -22.13
N PRO A 130 0.50 -11.88 -22.92
CA PRO A 130 0.95 -10.51 -22.66
C PRO A 130 0.56 -9.99 -21.25
N TYR A 131 1.52 -9.41 -20.51
CA TYR A 131 1.25 -8.85 -19.19
C TYR A 131 0.67 -7.44 -19.24
N LEU A 132 -0.65 -7.32 -19.03
CA LEU A 132 -1.36 -6.08 -18.75
C LEU A 132 -2.16 -6.20 -17.45
N GLU A 133 -2.49 -5.06 -16.84
CA GLU A 133 -3.27 -4.91 -15.61
C GLU A 133 -4.59 -4.20 -15.92
N VAL A 134 -5.72 -4.81 -15.53
CA VAL A 134 -7.05 -4.20 -15.73
C VAL A 134 -7.32 -3.19 -14.62
N HIS A 135 -7.64 -1.97 -15.03
CA HIS A 135 -7.94 -0.82 -14.21
C HIS A 135 -9.37 -0.36 -14.45
N HIS A 136 -10.10 -0.01 -13.39
CA HIS A 136 -11.41 0.62 -13.55
C HIS A 136 -11.24 2.13 -13.74
N ILE A 137 -11.80 2.70 -14.80
CA ILE A 137 -11.68 4.13 -15.15
C ILE A 137 -12.27 4.99 -14.03
N LYS A 138 -13.50 4.67 -13.61
CA LYS A 138 -14.09 5.08 -12.33
C LYS A 138 -13.80 3.97 -11.31
N PRO A 139 -13.01 4.23 -10.27
CA PRO A 139 -12.68 3.21 -9.27
C PRO A 139 -13.92 2.59 -8.62
N LEU A 140 -13.89 1.28 -8.36
CA LEU A 140 -14.97 0.58 -7.65
C LEU A 140 -15.23 1.17 -6.26
N ALA A 141 -14.18 1.63 -5.57
CA ALA A 141 -14.28 2.29 -4.28
C ALA A 141 -15.09 3.61 -4.32
N ASP A 142 -15.16 4.26 -5.49
CA ASP A 142 -15.92 5.49 -5.72
C ASP A 142 -17.28 5.21 -6.39
N GLY A 143 -17.75 3.96 -6.31
CA GLY A 143 -19.00 3.51 -6.93
C GLY A 143 -18.90 3.39 -8.46
N GLY A 144 -17.73 3.03 -8.99
CA GLY A 144 -17.59 2.55 -10.36
C GLY A 144 -18.24 1.19 -10.56
N GLU A 145 -18.81 0.94 -11.73
CA GLU A 145 -19.39 -0.35 -12.08
C GLU A 145 -18.31 -1.32 -12.54
N ASP A 146 -18.51 -2.61 -12.28
CA ASP A 146 -17.61 -3.65 -12.75
C ASP A 146 -18.06 -4.15 -14.13
N THR A 147 -17.80 -3.34 -15.16
CA THR A 147 -18.21 -3.54 -16.55
C THR A 147 -17.05 -3.35 -17.50
N THR A 148 -17.15 -3.90 -18.71
CA THR A 148 -16.13 -3.77 -19.76
C THR A 148 -15.90 -2.33 -20.20
N ASP A 149 -16.95 -1.50 -20.12
CA ASP A 149 -16.91 -0.08 -20.49
C ASP A 149 -16.17 0.76 -19.44
N ASN A 150 -16.23 0.35 -18.17
CA ASN A 150 -15.48 0.97 -17.09
C ASN A 150 -14.11 0.32 -16.88
N ALA A 151 -13.72 -0.69 -17.67
CA ALA A 151 -12.46 -1.41 -17.52
C ALA A 151 -11.50 -1.09 -18.67
N ILE A 152 -10.22 -0.84 -18.34
CA ILE A 152 -9.14 -0.57 -19.31
C ILE A 152 -7.91 -1.41 -18.97
N ALA A 153 -7.29 -2.04 -19.98
CA ALA A 153 -6.07 -2.82 -19.84
C ALA A 153 -4.83 -1.93 -20.03
N LEU A 154 -4.01 -1.84 -18.99
CA LEU A 154 -2.86 -0.95 -18.92
C LEU A 154 -1.56 -1.71 -18.70
N CYS A 155 -0.45 -1.19 -19.24
CA CYS A 155 0.86 -1.65 -18.79
C CYS A 155 1.12 -1.19 -17.35
N PRO A 156 2.02 -1.87 -16.59
CA PRO A 156 2.29 -1.54 -15.18
C PRO A 156 2.64 -0.06 -14.96
N ASN A 157 3.39 0.55 -15.88
CA ASN A 157 3.77 1.96 -15.81
C ASN A 157 2.56 2.89 -15.94
N CYS A 158 1.68 2.64 -16.92
CA CYS A 158 0.46 3.42 -17.12
C CYS A 158 -0.52 3.24 -15.97
N HIS A 159 -0.65 2.01 -15.47
CA HIS A 159 -1.51 1.71 -14.33
C HIS A 159 -1.05 2.46 -13.06
N ARG A 160 0.26 2.45 -12.77
CA ARG A 160 0.83 3.23 -11.65
C ARG A 160 0.69 4.74 -11.85
N LYS A 161 0.89 5.25 -13.07
CA LYS A 161 0.69 6.68 -13.40
C LYS A 161 -0.76 7.12 -13.14
N ARG A 162 -1.76 6.27 -13.40
CA ARG A 162 -3.17 6.58 -13.08
C ARG A 162 -3.46 6.67 -11.57
N HIS A 163 -2.74 5.90 -10.75
CA HIS A 163 -2.90 5.94 -9.30
C HIS A 163 -2.10 7.06 -8.61
N PHE A 164 -0.89 7.34 -9.08
CA PHE A 164 0.08 8.16 -8.34
C PHE A 164 0.73 9.27 -9.17
N GLY A 165 0.53 9.27 -10.49
CA GLY A 165 1.13 10.23 -11.40
C GLY A 165 0.41 11.57 -11.41
N ILE A 166 1.13 12.61 -11.80
CA ILE A 166 0.55 13.93 -12.10
C ILE A 166 -0.22 13.79 -13.42
N MET A 167 -1.53 13.98 -13.38
CA MET A 167 -2.33 14.06 -14.60
C MET A 167 -2.09 15.43 -15.26
N GLY A 168 -1.51 15.47 -16.46
CA GLY A 168 -1.38 16.70 -17.25
C GLY A 168 0.01 17.07 -17.78
N ALA A 169 0.94 16.14 -17.91
CA ALA A 169 2.18 16.37 -18.67
C ALA A 169 2.22 15.44 -19.88
N GLU A 170 1.40 15.74 -20.89
CA GLU A 170 1.55 15.28 -22.28
C GLU A 170 1.21 16.45 -23.22
#